data_AF-A0A2R6PSB6-F1
#
_entry.id   AF-A0A2R6PSB6-F1
#
_cell.length_a   1.000
_cell.length_b   1.000
_cell.length_c   1.000
_cell.angle_alpha   90.00
_cell.angle_beta   90.00
_cell.angle_gamma   90.00
#
_symmetry.space_group_name_H-M   'P 1'
#
loop_
_entity.id
_entity.type
_entity.pdbx_description
1 polymer ?
#
loop_
_entity_poly.entity_id
_entity_poly.type
_entity_poly.pdbx_seq_one_letter_code
_entity_poly.pdbx_strand_id
1 'polypeptide(L)'
;MATKVYIVYYSMYGHVEKLAEQIKKGASSVEGVEAKLWQVPETLPEEVLTKMSAPPKSDVPILTPGELAEADGFVFGFPTRFGMMAAQFKAFLDATGGLWRTQQLAGKPAGIFYSTGSQGGGQETTALTAITQLVHHGMIFVPIGYTFGAGMFEMEKVKGGSPYGAGTFAGDGSRQPTELELEQAFHQGKYIAAITKKLKEAA
;
A
#
# COMPACT_ATOMS: atom_id res chain seq x y z
N MET A 1 -20.54 -10.91 9.08
CA MET A 1 -19.93 -9.59 9.37
C MET A 1 -19.25 -9.08 8.13
N ALA A 2 -19.20 -7.76 7.90
CA ALA A 2 -18.48 -7.20 6.74
C ALA A 2 -17.00 -7.62 6.75
N THR A 3 -16.42 -7.78 5.56
CA THR A 3 -14.98 -8.04 5.38
C THR A 3 -14.24 -6.73 5.49
N LYS A 4 -13.30 -6.59 6.43
CA LYS A 4 -12.53 -5.38 6.66
C LYS A 4 -11.23 -5.42 5.88
N VAL A 5 -11.01 -4.44 5.01
CA VAL A 5 -9.75 -4.26 4.27
C VAL A 5 -9.11 -2.96 4.70
N TYR A 6 -7.89 -3.02 5.23
CA TYR A 6 -7.15 -1.84 5.66
C TYR A 6 -6.14 -1.44 4.59
N ILE A 7 -6.24 -0.19 4.13
CA ILE A 7 -5.25 0.46 3.29
C ILE A 7 -4.37 1.29 4.23
N VAL A 8 -3.20 0.74 4.58
CA VAL A 8 -2.27 1.36 5.53
C VAL A 8 -1.10 1.93 4.76
N TYR A 9 -0.82 3.22 4.92
CA TYR A 9 0.18 3.89 4.10
C TYR A 9 1.06 4.87 4.87
N TYR A 10 2.23 5.13 4.31
CA TYR A 10 3.05 6.31 4.60
C TYR A 10 3.10 7.20 3.36
N SER A 11 2.88 8.50 3.52
CA SER A 11 3.01 9.49 2.45
C SER A 11 3.73 10.73 2.98
N MET A 12 4.83 11.12 2.33
CA MET A 12 5.52 12.37 2.63
C MET A 12 4.91 13.54 1.84
N TYR A 13 4.71 13.33 0.53
CA TYR A 13 4.34 14.39 -0.42
C TYR A 13 3.00 14.11 -1.13
N GLY A 14 2.09 13.35 -0.52
CA GLY A 14 0.73 13.10 -1.04
C GLY A 14 0.60 12.05 -2.15
N HIS A 15 1.65 11.70 -2.89
CA HIS A 15 1.57 10.76 -4.01
C HIS A 15 1.02 9.37 -3.64
N VAL A 16 1.50 8.81 -2.52
CA VAL A 16 1.06 7.49 -2.04
C VAL A 16 -0.38 7.57 -1.53
N GLU A 17 -0.73 8.66 -0.85
CA GLU A 17 -2.09 8.89 -0.37
C GLU A 17 -3.11 8.90 -1.52
N LYS A 18 -2.80 9.58 -2.63
CA LYS A 18 -3.67 9.57 -3.83
C LYS A 18 -3.90 8.16 -4.39
N LEU A 19 -2.87 7.30 -4.40
CA LEU A 19 -3.04 5.89 -4.75
C LEU A 19 -3.88 5.15 -3.71
N ALA A 20 -3.64 5.41 -2.41
CA ALA A 20 -4.36 4.80 -1.30
C ALA A 20 -5.87 5.08 -1.37
N GLU A 21 -6.25 6.32 -1.68
CA GLU A 21 -7.64 6.71 -1.91
C GLU A 21 -8.30 5.92 -3.05
N GLN A 22 -7.58 5.70 -4.16
CA GLN A 22 -8.10 4.90 -5.27
C GLN A 22 -8.19 3.41 -4.93
N ILE A 23 -7.22 2.87 -4.21
CA ILE A 23 -7.26 1.49 -3.69
C ILE A 23 -8.47 1.34 -2.75
N LYS A 24 -8.72 2.30 -1.87
CA LYS A 24 -9.92 2.32 -1.01
C LYS A 24 -11.19 2.30 -1.85
N LYS A 25 -11.30 3.16 -2.87
CA LYS A 25 -12.47 3.19 -3.77
C LYS A 25 -12.67 1.84 -4.47
N GLY A 26 -11.59 1.23 -4.96
CA GLY A 26 -11.61 -0.10 -5.55
C GLY A 26 -12.10 -1.17 -4.58
N ALA A 27 -11.55 -1.21 -3.37
CA ALA A 27 -11.93 -2.16 -2.33
C ALA A 27 -13.39 -1.99 -1.89
N SER A 28 -13.84 -0.75 -1.68
CA SER A 28 -15.23 -0.41 -1.33
C SER A 28 -16.24 -0.72 -2.43
N SER A 29 -15.80 -0.93 -3.68
CA SER A 29 -16.70 -1.34 -4.77
C SER A 29 -17.14 -2.81 -4.66
N VAL A 30 -16.52 -3.60 -3.79
CA VAL A 30 -16.88 -5.00 -3.55
C VAL A 30 -17.95 -5.07 -2.47
N GLU A 31 -19.11 -5.64 -2.82
CA GLU A 31 -20.22 -5.78 -1.88
C GLU A 31 -19.82 -6.59 -0.63
N GLY A 32 -20.20 -6.08 0.55
CA GLY A 32 -19.87 -6.70 1.84
C GLY A 32 -18.44 -6.44 2.33
N VAL A 33 -17.67 -5.57 1.65
CA VAL A 33 -16.33 -5.13 2.08
C VAL A 33 -16.40 -3.70 2.65
N GLU A 34 -15.84 -3.53 3.84
CA GLU A 34 -15.58 -2.24 4.48
C GLU A 34 -14.08 -1.90 4.33
N ALA A 35 -13.76 -0.87 3.55
CA ALA A 35 -12.38 -0.43 3.34
C ALA A 35 -12.06 0.83 4.14
N LYS A 36 -10.95 0.82 4.90
CA LYS A 36 -10.49 1.94 5.73
C LYS A 36 -9.10 2.40 5.33
N LEU A 37 -8.88 3.72 5.38
CA LEU A 37 -7.56 4.32 5.20
C LEU A 37 -6.92 4.57 6.56
N TRP A 38 -5.63 4.32 6.62
CA TRP A 38 -4.82 4.48 7.81
C TRP A 38 -3.45 5.01 7.45
N GLN A 39 -2.97 5.97 8.23
CA GLN A 39 -1.59 6.43 8.17
C GLN A 39 -0.73 5.68 9.19
N VAL A 40 0.54 5.46 8.86
CA VAL A 40 1.55 5.10 9.87
C VAL A 40 2.14 6.37 10.51
N PRO A 41 2.64 6.29 11.76
CA PRO A 41 3.24 7.45 12.43
C PRO A 41 4.42 8.05 11.65
N GLU A 42 4.53 9.38 11.70
CA GLU A 42 5.74 10.08 11.26
C GLU A 42 6.88 9.87 12.27
N THR A 43 8.12 9.76 11.78
CA THR A 43 9.31 9.55 12.64
C THR A 43 10.30 10.70 12.56
N LEU A 44 10.17 11.59 11.57
CA LEU A 44 11.04 12.75 11.47
C LEU A 44 10.55 13.87 12.41
N PRO A 45 11.47 14.60 13.07
CA PRO A 45 11.13 15.81 13.81
C PRO A 45 10.49 16.88 12.91
N GLU A 46 9.61 17.69 13.50
CA GLU A 46 8.90 18.78 12.79
C GLU A 46 9.86 19.77 12.11
N GLU A 47 10.99 20.08 12.74
CA GLU A 47 12.03 20.94 12.16
C GLU A 47 12.57 20.36 10.83
N VAL A 48 12.78 19.05 10.76
CA VAL A 48 13.26 18.37 9.56
C VAL A 48 12.19 18.40 8.48
N LEU A 49 10.93 18.11 8.84
CA LEU A 49 9.80 18.18 7.91
C LEU A 49 9.63 19.57 7.30
N THR A 50 9.80 20.61 8.13
CA THR A 50 9.76 22.01 7.69
C THR A 50 10.87 22.30 6.68
N LYS A 51 12.11 21.91 6.96
CA LYS A 51 13.24 22.07 6.02
C LYS A 51 13.05 21.30 4.72
N MET A 52 12.35 20.17 4.77
CA MET A 52 12.01 19.36 3.59
C MET A 52 10.81 19.89 2.82
N SER A 53 10.18 20.98 3.29
CA SER A 53 8.91 21.50 2.75
C SER A 53 7.85 20.40 2.63
N ALA A 54 7.81 19.50 3.62
CA ALA A 54 6.80 18.45 3.67
C ALA A 54 5.42 19.10 3.89
N PRO A 55 4.41 18.77 3.08
CA PRO A 55 3.06 19.25 3.30
C PRO A 55 2.51 18.72 4.63
N PRO A 56 1.52 19.42 5.23
CA PRO A 56 0.76 18.88 6.36
C PRO A 56 0.16 17.52 6.01
N LYS A 57 0.09 16.63 7.01
CA LYS A 57 -0.61 15.34 6.88
C LYS A 57 -2.12 15.59 6.76
N SER A 58 -2.81 14.68 6.08
CA SER A 58 -4.28 14.67 6.06
C SER A 58 -4.86 14.25 7.41
N ASP A 59 -6.18 14.35 7.53
CA ASP A 59 -6.97 13.95 8.69
C ASP A 59 -7.20 12.42 8.80
N VAL A 60 -6.63 11.63 7.87
CA VAL A 60 -6.68 10.16 7.96
C VAL A 60 -6.06 9.71 9.28
N PRO A 61 -6.74 8.87 10.07
CA PRO A 61 -6.25 8.48 11.39
C PRO A 61 -4.95 7.67 11.33
N ILE A 62 -4.13 7.80 12.38
CA ILE A 62 -2.94 6.98 12.59
C ILE A 62 -3.37 5.61 13.12
N LEU A 63 -2.89 4.54 12.50
CA LEU A 63 -3.09 3.17 12.98
C LEU A 63 -1.96 2.77 13.92
N THR A 64 -2.31 2.17 15.05
CA THR A 64 -1.32 1.53 15.94
C THR A 64 -1.02 0.11 15.45
N PRO A 65 0.21 -0.41 15.66
CA PRO A 65 0.59 -1.73 15.16
C PRO A 65 -0.37 -2.85 15.56
N GLY A 66 -0.89 -2.83 16.80
CA GLY A 66 -1.79 -3.88 17.32
C GLY A 66 -3.15 -3.95 16.61
N GLU A 67 -3.65 -2.82 16.11
CA GLU A 67 -4.95 -2.73 15.42
C GLU A 67 -4.94 -3.40 14.04
N LEU A 68 -3.77 -3.79 13.50
CA LEU A 68 -3.69 -4.65 12.32
C LEU A 68 -4.45 -5.98 12.52
N ALA A 69 -4.54 -6.48 13.76
CA ALA A 69 -5.26 -7.72 14.05
C ALA A 69 -6.77 -7.63 13.73
N GLU A 70 -7.34 -6.44 13.60
CA GLU A 70 -8.77 -6.23 13.36
C GLU A 70 -9.21 -6.37 11.89
N ALA A 71 -8.27 -6.24 10.95
CA ALA A 71 -8.58 -6.34 9.52
C ALA A 71 -8.53 -7.78 9.04
N ASP A 72 -9.26 -8.10 7.97
CA ASP A 72 -9.20 -9.41 7.32
C ASP A 72 -8.15 -9.44 6.21
N GLY A 73 -7.81 -8.27 5.64
CA GLY A 73 -6.76 -8.13 4.63
C GLY A 73 -6.24 -6.71 4.52
N PHE A 74 -5.12 -6.56 3.81
CA PHE A 74 -4.33 -5.33 3.82
C PHE A 74 -3.87 -4.91 2.43
N VAL A 75 -3.68 -3.60 2.26
CA VAL A 75 -2.90 -3.05 1.15
C VAL A 75 -1.93 -2.03 1.73
N PHE A 76 -0.63 -2.29 1.61
CA PHE A 76 0.43 -1.51 2.26
C PHE A 76 1.13 -0.58 1.29
N GLY A 77 1.17 0.71 1.63
CA GLY A 77 1.62 1.79 0.73
C GLY A 77 2.77 2.61 1.26
N PHE A 78 3.83 2.82 0.47
CA PHE A 78 4.94 3.67 0.90
C PHE A 78 5.76 4.20 -0.28
N PRO A 79 6.38 5.39 -0.14
CA PRO A 79 7.34 5.85 -1.13
C PRO A 79 8.62 5.02 -1.02
N THR A 80 9.28 4.81 -2.16
CA THR A 80 10.59 4.16 -2.17
C THR A 80 11.63 5.00 -1.42
N ARG A 81 12.54 4.31 -0.75
CA ARG A 81 13.82 4.83 -0.30
C ARG A 81 14.88 3.84 -0.77
N PHE A 82 15.53 4.17 -1.88
CA PHE A 82 16.60 3.36 -2.49
C PHE A 82 16.19 1.90 -2.76
N GLY A 83 14.97 1.68 -3.27
CA GLY A 83 14.47 0.33 -3.59
C GLY A 83 13.93 -0.44 -2.38
N MET A 84 13.68 0.25 -1.26
CA MET A 84 13.07 -0.29 -0.05
C MET A 84 11.92 0.58 0.42
N MET A 85 11.13 0.09 1.38
CA MET A 85 10.12 0.90 2.06
C MET A 85 10.75 2.06 2.86
N ALA A 86 9.98 3.13 3.06
CA ALA A 86 10.39 4.25 3.91
C ALA A 86 10.59 3.81 5.38
N ALA A 87 11.51 4.48 6.07
CA ALA A 87 11.86 4.16 7.46
C ALA A 87 10.65 4.23 8.42
N GLN A 88 9.72 5.16 8.19
CA GLN A 88 8.47 5.30 8.92
C GLN A 88 7.63 4.02 8.85
N PHE A 89 7.47 3.47 7.65
CA PHE A 89 6.71 2.26 7.43
C PHE A 89 7.43 1.03 8.01
N LYS A 90 8.77 0.99 7.86
CA LYS A 90 9.59 -0.06 8.46
C LYS A 90 9.50 -0.05 9.99
N ALA A 91 9.56 1.11 10.63
CA ALA A 91 9.43 1.26 12.08
C ALA A 91 8.05 0.79 12.57
N PHE A 92 6.98 1.12 11.85
CA PHE A 92 5.64 0.61 12.13
C PHE A 92 5.58 -0.92 12.10
N LEU A 93 6.17 -1.55 11.07
CA LEU A 93 6.24 -3.02 10.99
C LEU A 93 7.17 -3.62 12.04
N ASP A 94 8.27 -2.97 12.42
CA ASP A 94 9.16 -3.46 13.49
C ASP A 94 8.48 -3.50 14.85
N ALA A 95 7.49 -2.65 15.08
CA ALA A 95 6.65 -2.65 16.27
C ALA A 95 5.58 -3.77 16.29
N THR A 96 5.52 -4.63 15.27
CA THR A 96 4.55 -5.74 15.19
C THR A 96 5.06 -7.07 15.75
N GLY A 97 6.19 -7.09 16.47
CA GLY A 97 6.77 -8.32 17.03
C GLY A 97 5.83 -9.12 17.93
N GLY A 98 4.91 -8.46 18.64
CA GLY A 98 3.85 -9.11 19.40
C GLY A 98 2.85 -9.88 18.53
N LEU A 99 2.36 -9.25 17.45
CA LEU A 99 1.46 -9.87 16.47
C LEU A 99 2.12 -11.04 15.75
N TRP A 100 3.40 -10.88 15.41
CA TRP A 100 4.21 -11.93 14.82
C TRP A 100 4.29 -13.14 15.76
N ARG A 101 4.65 -12.92 17.03
CA ARG A 101 4.78 -14.02 18.01
C ARG A 101 3.49 -14.79 18.20
N THR A 102 2.33 -14.12 18.14
CA THR A 102 1.00 -14.74 18.31
C THR A 102 0.34 -15.12 16.98
N GLN A 103 1.04 -14.94 15.85
CA GLN A 103 0.57 -15.28 14.51
C GLN A 103 -0.75 -14.61 14.12
N GLN A 104 -1.05 -13.43 14.66
CA GLN A 104 -2.35 -12.76 14.47
C GLN A 104 -2.57 -12.21 13.05
N LEU A 105 -1.52 -12.15 12.23
CA LEU A 105 -1.61 -11.73 10.83
C LEU A 105 -1.52 -12.92 9.85
N ALA A 106 -1.30 -14.13 10.35
CA ALA A 106 -1.15 -15.31 9.49
C ALA A 106 -2.43 -15.59 8.70
N GLY A 107 -2.28 -15.97 7.44
CA GLY A 107 -3.39 -16.27 6.51
C GLY A 107 -4.12 -15.04 5.95
N LYS A 108 -3.85 -13.84 6.47
CA LYS A 108 -4.50 -12.61 5.97
C LYS A 108 -3.91 -12.18 4.62
N PRO A 109 -4.73 -11.87 3.60
CA PRO A 109 -4.23 -11.36 2.32
C PRO A 109 -3.60 -9.99 2.45
N ALA A 110 -2.47 -9.77 1.77
CA ALA A 110 -1.77 -8.50 1.76
C ALA A 110 -1.22 -8.15 0.38
N GLY A 111 -1.48 -6.92 -0.07
CA GLY A 111 -0.94 -6.33 -1.28
C GLY A 111 0.01 -5.17 -0.97
N ILE A 112 0.79 -4.73 -1.96
CA ILE A 112 1.76 -3.64 -1.82
C ILE A 112 1.54 -2.61 -2.94
N PHE A 113 1.70 -1.32 -2.63
CA PHE A 113 1.73 -0.24 -3.61
C PHE A 113 2.76 0.82 -3.21
N TYR A 114 3.23 1.62 -4.17
CA TYR A 114 4.40 2.47 -3.94
C TYR A 114 4.47 3.70 -4.85
N SER A 115 5.34 4.63 -4.47
CA SER A 115 5.70 5.78 -5.30
C SER A 115 7.22 5.87 -5.43
N THR A 116 7.74 6.12 -6.63
CA THR A 116 9.17 6.25 -6.92
C THR A 116 9.49 7.56 -7.62
N GLY A 117 10.74 8.03 -7.52
CA GLY A 117 11.17 9.25 -8.22
C GLY A 117 11.38 9.04 -9.73
N SER A 118 11.86 7.86 -10.14
CA SER A 118 12.27 7.59 -11.52
C SER A 118 11.90 6.18 -11.99
N GLN A 119 11.91 5.95 -13.31
CA GLN A 119 11.47 4.71 -13.94
C GLN A 119 12.17 3.44 -13.41
N GLY A 120 13.50 3.47 -13.30
CA GLY A 120 14.29 2.38 -12.72
C GLY A 120 14.54 2.49 -11.21
N GLY A 121 13.99 3.51 -10.55
CA GLY A 121 14.30 3.90 -9.17
C GLY A 121 13.68 3.02 -8.08
N GLY A 122 13.48 1.74 -8.37
CA GLY A 122 12.96 0.75 -7.42
C GLY A 122 11.46 0.46 -7.51
N GLN A 123 10.85 0.61 -8.69
CA GLN A 123 9.44 0.23 -8.90
C GLN A 123 9.18 -1.23 -8.53
N GLU A 124 10.10 -2.13 -8.84
CA GLU A 124 9.93 -3.54 -8.52
C GLU A 124 10.59 -3.90 -7.18
N THR A 125 11.81 -3.42 -6.94
CA THR A 125 12.59 -3.78 -5.75
C THR A 125 11.95 -3.32 -4.45
N THR A 126 11.24 -2.18 -4.46
CA THR A 126 10.49 -1.69 -3.28
C THR A 126 9.42 -2.69 -2.83
N ALA A 127 8.73 -3.32 -3.78
CA ALA A 127 7.77 -4.38 -3.46
C ALA A 127 8.49 -5.69 -3.09
N LEU A 128 9.49 -6.11 -3.87
CA LEU A 128 10.23 -7.36 -3.63
C LEU A 128 10.85 -7.42 -2.23
N THR A 129 11.46 -6.32 -1.78
CA THR A 129 12.07 -6.25 -0.44
C THR A 129 11.03 -6.20 0.67
N ALA A 130 9.85 -5.62 0.40
CA ALA A 130 8.76 -5.55 1.37
C ALA A 130 7.98 -6.88 1.51
N ILE A 131 7.95 -7.73 0.48
CA ILE A 131 7.31 -9.06 0.56
C ILE A 131 7.90 -9.88 1.71
N THR A 132 9.19 -9.74 2.01
CA THR A 132 9.83 -10.41 3.16
C THR A 132 9.06 -10.16 4.46
N GLN A 133 8.55 -8.95 4.69
CA GLN A 133 7.76 -8.64 5.88
C GLN A 133 6.43 -9.41 5.92
N LEU A 134 5.78 -9.56 4.75
CA LEU A 134 4.54 -10.31 4.63
C LEU A 134 4.74 -11.79 4.94
N VAL A 135 5.79 -12.37 4.35
CA VAL A 135 6.14 -13.79 4.50
C VAL A 135 6.46 -14.12 5.97
N HIS A 136 7.22 -13.29 6.67
CA HIS A 136 7.57 -13.53 8.07
C HIS A 136 6.36 -13.48 9.01
N HIS A 137 5.32 -12.71 8.66
CA HIS A 137 4.03 -12.67 9.38
C HIS A 137 3.07 -13.79 8.97
N GLY A 138 3.42 -14.63 8.01
CA GLY A 138 2.54 -15.66 7.46
C GLY A 138 1.37 -15.09 6.64
N MET A 139 1.45 -13.84 6.19
CA MET A 139 0.43 -13.24 5.33
C MET A 139 0.48 -13.83 3.92
N ILE A 140 -0.67 -13.84 3.24
CA ILE A 140 -0.78 -14.30 1.85
C ILE A 140 -0.53 -13.11 0.93
N PHE A 141 0.61 -13.08 0.25
CA PHE A 141 0.89 -12.02 -0.72
C PHE A 141 -0.04 -12.14 -1.94
N VAL A 142 -0.82 -11.08 -2.19
CA VAL A 142 -1.71 -10.97 -3.35
C VAL A 142 -1.15 -9.91 -4.30
N PRO A 143 -0.42 -10.32 -5.35
CA PRO A 143 0.06 -9.40 -6.39
C PRO A 143 -1.10 -8.96 -7.32
N ILE A 144 -0.88 -7.90 -8.10
CA ILE A 144 -1.78 -7.60 -9.23
C ILE A 144 -1.62 -8.67 -10.32
N GLY A 145 -0.40 -9.15 -10.55
CA GLY A 145 -0.08 -9.94 -11.72
C GLY A 145 -0.41 -9.15 -12.99
N TYR A 146 -0.93 -9.83 -14.01
CA TYR A 146 -1.43 -9.20 -15.24
C TYR A 146 -2.95 -8.98 -15.24
N THR A 147 -3.60 -9.03 -14.08
CA THR A 147 -5.07 -9.00 -13.98
C THR A 147 -5.68 -7.63 -14.33
N PHE A 148 -4.88 -6.57 -14.43
CA PHE A 148 -5.29 -5.26 -14.93
C PHE A 148 -5.37 -5.20 -16.48
N GLY A 149 -5.15 -6.33 -17.17
CA GLY A 149 -5.42 -6.48 -18.60
C GLY A 149 -4.50 -5.62 -19.47
N ALA A 150 -5.07 -5.00 -20.51
CA ALA A 150 -4.33 -4.22 -21.50
C ALA A 150 -3.48 -3.09 -20.88
N GLY A 151 -3.91 -2.52 -19.75
CA GLY A 151 -3.15 -1.50 -19.03
C GLY A 151 -1.80 -1.97 -18.49
N MET A 152 -1.55 -3.29 -18.43
CA MET A 152 -0.23 -3.85 -18.08
C MET A 152 0.75 -3.86 -19.25
N PHE A 153 0.25 -3.73 -20.49
CA PHE A 153 1.04 -3.77 -21.73
C PHE A 153 1.18 -2.38 -22.38
N GLU A 154 0.77 -1.31 -21.69
CA GLU A 154 0.98 0.07 -22.15
C GLU A 154 2.49 0.39 -22.18
N MET A 155 2.96 0.85 -23.34
CA MET A 155 4.37 1.14 -23.62
C MET A 155 4.60 2.55 -24.20
N GLU A 156 3.54 3.25 -24.61
CA GLU A 156 3.62 4.59 -25.21
C GLU A 156 3.62 5.71 -24.15
N LYS A 157 3.08 5.42 -22.96
CA LYS A 157 3.01 6.38 -21.84
C LYS A 157 3.83 5.91 -20.65
N VAL A 158 4.63 6.82 -20.09
CA VAL A 158 5.35 6.56 -18.84
C VAL A 158 4.36 6.39 -17.69
N LYS A 159 4.26 5.17 -17.18
CA LYS A 159 3.39 4.80 -16.06
C LYS A 159 4.14 3.98 -15.01
N GLY A 160 3.76 4.18 -13.76
CA GLY A 160 4.23 3.37 -12.66
C GLY A 160 3.52 2.04 -12.52
N GLY A 161 3.92 1.32 -11.47
CA GLY A 161 3.38 0.01 -11.12
C GLY A 161 4.00 -1.13 -11.91
N SER A 162 3.78 -2.34 -11.39
CA SER A 162 4.31 -3.58 -11.94
C SER A 162 3.36 -4.73 -11.55
N PRO A 163 3.62 -5.98 -12.00
CA PRO A 163 2.85 -7.13 -11.53
C PRO A 163 2.85 -7.28 -10.00
N TYR A 164 3.86 -6.73 -9.29
CA TYR A 164 3.96 -6.81 -7.84
C TYR A 164 2.98 -5.88 -7.09
N GLY A 165 2.43 -4.86 -7.75
CA GLY A 165 1.62 -3.84 -7.10
C GLY A 165 1.46 -2.56 -7.91
N ALA A 166 0.44 -1.78 -7.62
CA ALA A 166 0.22 -0.49 -8.26
C ALA A 166 1.33 0.47 -7.83
N GLY A 167 1.68 1.39 -8.72
CA GLY A 167 2.68 2.38 -8.39
C GLY A 167 2.57 3.63 -9.23
N THR A 168 3.25 4.69 -8.78
CA THR A 168 3.28 5.98 -9.45
C THR A 168 4.68 6.56 -9.49
N PHE A 169 4.99 7.35 -10.52
CA PHE A 169 6.17 8.20 -10.52
C PHE A 169 5.87 9.58 -9.95
N ALA A 170 6.70 10.04 -9.01
CA ALA A 170 6.69 11.39 -8.48
C ALA A 170 7.62 12.35 -9.24
N GLY A 171 8.57 11.83 -10.03
CA GLY A 171 9.57 12.66 -10.71
C GLY A 171 10.45 13.40 -9.70
N ASP A 172 10.54 14.72 -9.87
CA ASP A 172 11.15 15.66 -8.93
C ASP A 172 10.24 16.02 -7.74
N GLY A 173 9.07 15.38 -7.63
CA GLY A 173 8.03 15.66 -6.65
C GLY A 173 6.83 16.43 -7.23
N SER A 174 6.95 16.94 -8.47
CA SER A 174 5.85 17.67 -9.13
C SER A 174 4.87 16.75 -9.87
N ARG A 175 5.35 15.62 -10.43
CA ARG A 175 4.52 14.70 -11.22
C ARG A 175 3.49 14.01 -10.33
N GLN A 176 2.22 14.17 -10.68
CA GLN A 176 1.12 13.51 -9.99
C GLN A 176 0.80 12.14 -10.61
N PRO A 177 0.15 11.23 -9.84
CA PRO A 177 -0.37 10.00 -10.40
C PRO A 177 -1.28 10.28 -11.60
N THR A 178 -0.99 9.60 -12.70
CA THR A 178 -1.77 9.63 -13.93
C THR A 178 -3.06 8.83 -13.79
N GLU A 179 -4.02 9.07 -14.66
CA GLU A 179 -5.27 8.30 -14.70
C GLU A 179 -5.02 6.79 -14.80
N LEU A 180 -4.09 6.36 -15.66
CA LEU A 180 -3.75 4.94 -15.80
C LEU A 180 -3.16 4.32 -14.52
N GLU A 181 -2.32 5.06 -13.78
CA GLU A 181 -1.78 4.62 -12.48
C GLU A 181 -2.90 4.54 -11.42
N LEU A 182 -3.86 5.47 -11.46
CA LEU A 182 -5.02 5.51 -10.57
C LEU A 182 -6.02 4.38 -10.88
N GLU A 183 -6.24 4.05 -12.15
CA GLU A 183 -7.05 2.90 -12.59
C GLU A 183 -6.43 1.57 -12.13
N GLN A 184 -5.11 1.42 -12.26
CA GLN A 184 -4.41 0.25 -11.75
C GLN A 184 -4.56 0.12 -10.23
N ALA A 185 -4.47 1.23 -9.51
CA ALA A 185 -4.67 1.28 -8.05
C ALA A 185 -6.11 0.90 -7.66
N PHE A 186 -7.12 1.41 -8.37
CA PHE A 186 -8.51 1.01 -8.21
C PHE A 186 -8.69 -0.51 -8.44
N HIS A 187 -8.12 -1.03 -9.52
CA HIS A 187 -8.15 -2.46 -9.84
C HIS A 187 -7.53 -3.31 -8.73
N GLN A 188 -6.35 -2.92 -8.23
CA GLN A 188 -5.69 -3.62 -7.12
C GLN A 188 -6.58 -3.69 -5.88
N GLY A 189 -7.20 -2.57 -5.50
CA GLY A 189 -8.11 -2.50 -4.36
C GLY A 189 -9.30 -3.44 -4.50
N LYS A 190 -9.94 -3.46 -5.68
CA LYS A 190 -11.07 -4.35 -5.97
C LYS A 190 -10.63 -5.82 -5.96
N TYR A 191 -9.49 -6.13 -6.57
CA TYR A 191 -8.99 -7.48 -6.71
C TYR A 191 -8.68 -8.12 -5.36
N ILE A 192 -7.92 -7.44 -4.52
CA ILE A 192 -7.56 -7.97 -3.19
C ILE A 192 -8.77 -8.05 -2.27
N ALA A 193 -9.68 -7.07 -2.31
CA ALA A 193 -10.91 -7.10 -1.52
C ALA A 193 -11.78 -8.32 -1.83
N ALA A 194 -11.90 -8.67 -3.13
CA ALA A 194 -12.62 -9.87 -3.55
C ALA A 194 -11.96 -11.16 -3.04
N ILE A 195 -10.62 -11.22 -3.03
CA ILE A 195 -9.87 -12.36 -2.49
C ILE A 195 -10.04 -12.46 -0.97
N THR A 196 -9.89 -11.35 -0.25
CA THR A 196 -10.08 -11.29 1.20
C THR A 196 -11.48 -11.76 1.60
N LYS A 197 -12.52 -11.31 0.89
CA LYS A 197 -13.89 -11.75 1.13
C LYS A 197 -14.03 -13.26 0.96
N LYS A 198 -13.53 -13.82 -0.15
CA LYS A 198 -13.58 -15.27 -0.41
C LYS A 198 -12.88 -16.09 0.66
N LEU A 199 -11.71 -15.65 1.13
CA LEU A 199 -10.95 -16.35 2.16
C LEU A 199 -11.63 -16.26 3.52
N LYS A 200 -12.23 -15.11 3.85
CA LYS A 200 -13.00 -14.93 5.08
C LYS A 200 -14.27 -15.79 5.11
N GLU A 201 -14.96 -15.92 3.98
CA GLU A 201 -16.17 -16.76 3.88
C GLU A 201 -15.88 -18.26 4.01
N ALA A 202 -14.64 -18.68 3.71
CA ALA A 202 -14.20 -20.07 3.81
C ALA A 202 -13.60 -20.45 5.18
N ALA A 203 -13.33 -19.46 6.04
CA ALA A 203 -12.75 -19.63 7.38
C ALA A 203 -13.84 -19.75 8.45
#